data_AF-A0A3A6EMS3-F1
#
_entry.id   AF-A0A3A6EMS3-F1
#
_cell.length_a   1.000
_cell.length_b   1.000
_cell.length_c   1.000
_cell.angle_alpha   90.00
_cell.angle_beta   90.00
_cell.angle_gamma   90.00
#
_symmetry.space_group_name_H-M   'P 1'
#
loop_
_entity.id
_entity.type
_entity.pdbx_description
1 polymer ?
#
loop_
_entity_poly.entity_id
_entity_poly.type
_entity_poly.pdbx_seq_one_letter_code
_entity_poly.pdbx_strand_id
1 'polypeptide(L)'
;MAEKLIDEYQKYGKNVLYQSMMDVIVRANTQQFNREDKRMRELMEEEFEAERGKARKEGRTEGLKEGLKEGLKEGRMEVVKTVVSNLLEMNMPIEEIIKVTGESEEIVYKMIEELRG
;
A
#
# COMPACT_ATOMS: atom_id res chain seq x y z
N MET A 1 33.00 -25.24 14.68
CA MET A 1 33.39 -26.32 13.74
C MET A 1 34.34 -25.80 12.67
N ALA A 2 34.04 -24.64 12.05
CA ALA A 2 34.95 -23.96 11.11
C ALA A 2 36.32 -23.55 11.73
N GLU A 3 36.35 -23.11 12.98
CA GLU A 3 37.60 -22.71 13.67
C GLU A 3 38.58 -23.87 13.85
N LYS A 4 38.10 -25.07 14.20
CA LYS A 4 38.97 -26.27 14.31
C LYS A 4 39.59 -26.68 12.97
N LEU A 5 38.87 -26.48 11.88
CA LEU A 5 39.36 -26.70 10.51
C LEU A 5 40.46 -25.70 10.13
N ILE A 6 40.33 -24.44 10.57
CA ILE A 6 41.34 -23.39 10.37
C ILE A 6 42.62 -23.68 11.19
N ASP A 7 42.47 -24.20 12.40
CA ASP A 7 43.60 -24.60 13.25
C ASP A 7 44.36 -25.83 12.70
N GLU A 8 43.65 -26.82 12.15
CA GLU A 8 44.28 -27.95 11.46
C GLU A 8 44.96 -27.52 10.14
N TYR A 9 44.41 -26.51 9.46
CA TYR A 9 44.97 -25.91 8.25
C TYR A 9 46.32 -25.23 8.50
N GLN A 10 46.49 -24.51 9.61
CA GLN A 10 47.76 -23.86 9.94
C GLN A 10 48.92 -24.87 10.12
N LYS A 11 48.62 -26.11 10.55
CA LYS A 11 49.63 -27.15 10.81
C LYS A 11 50.28 -27.71 9.54
N TYR A 12 49.57 -27.74 8.42
CA TYR A 12 50.05 -28.29 7.13
C TYR A 12 50.26 -27.21 6.06
N GLY A 13 50.16 -25.93 6.42
CA GLY A 13 50.19 -24.79 5.51
C GLY A 13 51.48 -24.58 4.71
N LYS A 14 52.53 -25.39 4.91
CA LYS A 14 53.77 -25.37 4.08
C LYS A 14 53.79 -26.44 2.99
N ASN A 15 52.81 -27.35 2.95
CA ASN A 15 52.72 -28.37 1.92
C ASN A 15 51.97 -27.83 0.69
N VAL A 16 52.69 -27.70 -0.43
CA VAL A 16 52.18 -27.10 -1.68
C VAL A 16 50.96 -27.83 -2.22
N LEU A 17 50.94 -29.18 -2.18
CA LEU A 17 49.82 -29.98 -2.66
C LEU A 17 48.56 -29.78 -1.80
N TYR A 18 48.75 -29.67 -0.49
CA TYR A 18 47.66 -29.40 0.45
C TYR A 18 47.10 -27.98 0.28
N GLN A 19 47.98 -26.98 0.07
CA GLN A 19 47.57 -25.61 -0.25
C GLN A 19 46.79 -25.51 -1.56
N SER A 20 47.24 -26.18 -2.63
CA SER A 20 46.54 -26.15 -3.92
C SER A 20 45.16 -26.81 -3.86
N MET A 21 45.03 -27.97 -3.19
CA MET A 21 43.72 -28.62 -3.00
C MET A 21 42.77 -27.75 -2.18
N MET A 22 43.29 -27.14 -1.10
CA MET A 22 42.49 -26.28 -0.23
C MET A 22 42.04 -25.00 -0.93
N ASP A 23 42.91 -24.39 -1.73
CA ASP A 23 42.59 -23.21 -2.55
C ASP A 23 41.48 -23.52 -3.56
N VAL A 24 41.47 -24.72 -4.16
CA VAL A 24 40.36 -25.19 -5.01
C VAL A 24 39.05 -25.34 -4.22
N ILE A 25 39.09 -25.96 -3.03
CA ILE A 25 37.89 -26.18 -2.19
C ILE A 25 37.32 -24.84 -1.69
N VAL A 26 38.17 -23.95 -1.17
CA VAL A 26 37.77 -22.62 -0.68
C VAL A 26 37.22 -21.78 -1.83
N ARG A 27 37.86 -21.80 -3.02
CA ARG A 27 37.34 -21.07 -4.18
C ARG A 27 36.00 -21.62 -4.65
N ALA A 28 35.84 -22.94 -4.72
CA ALA A 28 34.59 -23.56 -5.13
C ALA A 28 33.44 -23.21 -4.17
N ASN A 29 33.69 -23.28 -2.87
CA ASN A 29 32.70 -22.94 -1.84
C ASN A 29 32.42 -21.43 -1.82
N THR A 30 33.43 -20.58 -1.92
CA THR A 30 33.25 -19.10 -2.01
C THR A 30 32.39 -18.72 -3.23
N GLN A 31 32.62 -19.38 -4.37
CA GLN A 31 31.80 -19.15 -5.57
C GLN A 31 30.36 -19.64 -5.38
N GLN A 32 30.14 -20.76 -4.69
CA GLN A 32 28.80 -21.24 -4.34
C GLN A 32 28.09 -20.30 -3.37
N PHE A 33 28.71 -19.91 -2.26
CA PHE A 33 28.13 -18.96 -1.30
C PHE A 33 27.78 -17.63 -1.96
N ASN A 34 28.68 -17.08 -2.78
CA ASN A 34 28.41 -15.83 -3.50
C ASN A 34 27.25 -15.97 -4.51
N ARG A 35 27.11 -17.13 -5.15
CA ARG A 35 26.00 -17.41 -6.07
C ARG A 35 24.67 -17.55 -5.33
N GLU A 36 24.65 -18.24 -4.19
CA GLU A 36 23.44 -18.39 -3.38
C GLU A 36 23.03 -17.06 -2.76
N ASP A 37 23.97 -16.28 -2.25
CA ASP A 37 23.73 -14.93 -1.74
C ASP A 37 23.21 -13.99 -2.84
N LYS A 38 23.75 -14.09 -4.06
CA LYS A 38 23.23 -13.35 -5.22
C LYS A 38 21.81 -13.79 -5.59
N ARG A 39 21.54 -15.10 -5.64
CA ARG A 39 20.18 -15.61 -5.94
C ARG A 39 19.18 -15.20 -4.87
N MET A 40 19.57 -15.22 -3.60
CA MET A 40 18.71 -14.80 -2.51
C MET A 40 18.37 -13.30 -2.60
N ARG A 41 19.34 -12.46 -2.95
CA ARG A 41 19.08 -11.04 -3.25
C ARG A 41 18.13 -10.86 -4.44
N GLU A 42 18.36 -11.56 -5.55
CA GLU A 42 17.52 -11.49 -6.75
C GLU A 42 16.07 -11.92 -6.44
N LEU A 43 15.87 -13.01 -5.70
CA LEU A 43 14.55 -13.48 -5.27
C LEU A 43 13.86 -12.47 -4.33
N MET A 44 14.60 -11.91 -3.38
CA MET A 44 14.05 -10.90 -2.46
C MET A 44 13.64 -9.62 -3.19
N GLU A 45 14.43 -9.17 -4.17
CA GLU A 45 14.07 -8.04 -5.04
C GLU A 45 12.79 -8.33 -5.83
N GLU A 46 12.68 -9.52 -6.43
CA GLU A 46 11.49 -9.93 -7.18
C GLU A 46 10.23 -9.99 -6.29
N GLU A 47 10.33 -10.59 -5.10
CA GLU A 47 9.23 -10.63 -4.13
C GLU A 47 8.80 -9.22 -3.70
N PHE A 48 9.77 -8.35 -3.42
CA PHE A 48 9.50 -6.97 -3.01
C PHE A 48 8.83 -6.16 -4.13
N GLU A 49 9.27 -6.33 -5.38
CA GLU A 49 8.63 -5.70 -6.53
C GLU A 49 7.20 -6.18 -6.74
N ALA A 50 6.96 -7.50 -6.60
CA ALA A 50 5.64 -8.09 -6.70
C ALA A 50 4.70 -7.55 -5.60
N GLU A 51 5.17 -7.49 -4.35
CA GLU A 51 4.41 -6.95 -3.22
C GLU A 51 4.12 -5.45 -3.42
N ARG A 52 5.10 -4.67 -3.86
CA ARG A 52 4.90 -3.25 -4.18
C ARG A 52 3.89 -3.07 -5.32
N GLY A 53 3.88 -3.98 -6.29
CA GLY A 53 2.89 -4.01 -7.37
C GLY A 53 1.47 -4.25 -6.86
N LYS A 54 1.29 -5.23 -5.96
CA LYS A 54 0.01 -5.52 -5.30
C LYS A 54 -0.48 -4.32 -4.48
N ALA A 55 0.36 -3.78 -3.59
CA ALA A 55 0.02 -2.64 -2.75
C ALA A 55 -0.41 -1.41 -3.57
N ARG A 56 0.29 -1.12 -4.69
CA ARG A 56 -0.12 -0.04 -5.61
C ARG A 56 -1.46 -0.28 -6.27
N LYS A 57 -1.73 -1.53 -6.67
CA LYS A 57 -3.01 -1.90 -7.29
C LYS A 57 -4.15 -1.76 -6.30
N GLU A 58 -3.98 -2.30 -5.09
CA GLU A 58 -4.96 -2.23 -4.00
C GLU A 58 -5.24 -0.77 -3.62
N GLY A 59 -4.21 0.03 -3.34
CA GLY A 59 -4.38 1.44 -2.99
C GLY A 59 -5.08 2.25 -4.08
N ARG A 60 -4.82 1.98 -5.36
CA ARG A 60 -5.56 2.61 -6.47
C ARG A 60 -7.02 2.19 -6.51
N THR A 61 -7.32 0.90 -6.31
CA THR A 61 -8.69 0.41 -6.33
C THR A 61 -9.51 0.92 -5.15
N GLU A 62 -8.92 0.97 -3.96
CA GLU A 62 -9.56 1.49 -2.76
C GLU A 62 -9.77 2.99 -2.88
N GLY A 63 -8.73 3.75 -3.23
CA GLY A 63 -8.83 5.19 -3.40
C GLY A 63 -9.84 5.61 -4.47
N LEU A 64 -9.93 4.87 -5.59
CA LEU A 64 -10.96 5.13 -6.61
C LEU A 64 -12.38 4.86 -6.09
N LYS A 65 -12.56 3.77 -5.34
CA LYS A 65 -13.86 3.38 -4.79
C LYS A 65 -14.34 4.36 -3.73
N GLU A 66 -13.45 4.78 -2.84
CA GLU A 66 -13.73 5.78 -1.82
C GLU A 66 -14.01 7.14 -2.45
N GLY A 67 -13.14 7.61 -3.34
CA GLY A 67 -13.31 8.89 -4.03
C GLY A 67 -14.60 8.96 -4.84
N LEU A 68 -14.99 7.87 -5.52
CA LEU A 68 -16.27 7.82 -6.24
C LEU A 68 -17.46 7.89 -5.29
N LYS A 69 -17.41 7.17 -4.16
CA LYS A 69 -18.49 7.16 -3.16
C LYS A 69 -18.66 8.54 -2.51
N GLU A 70 -17.54 9.18 -2.15
CA GLU A 70 -17.55 10.51 -1.57
C GLU A 70 -18.02 11.56 -2.58
N GLY A 71 -17.48 11.55 -3.79
CA GLY A 71 -17.88 12.51 -4.84
C GLY A 71 -19.36 12.39 -5.23
N LEU A 72 -19.91 11.17 -5.29
CA LEU A 72 -21.35 10.97 -5.53
C LEU A 72 -22.20 11.51 -4.37
N LYS A 73 -21.75 11.32 -3.13
CA LYS A 73 -22.45 11.83 -1.95
C LYS A 73 -22.42 13.36 -1.93
N GLU A 74 -21.25 13.95 -2.17
CA GLU A 74 -21.06 15.40 -2.19
C GLU A 74 -21.90 16.04 -3.30
N GLY A 75 -21.82 15.54 -4.54
CA GLY A 75 -22.63 16.05 -5.64
C GLY A 75 -24.14 15.92 -5.42
N ARG A 76 -24.60 14.80 -4.81
CA ARG A 76 -26.01 14.66 -4.41
C ARG A 76 -26.40 15.73 -3.38
N MET A 77 -25.56 15.96 -2.38
CA MET A 77 -25.81 16.95 -1.32
C MET A 77 -25.85 18.38 -1.86
N GLU A 78 -24.97 18.73 -2.80
CA GLU A 78 -24.99 20.04 -3.47
C GLU A 78 -26.30 20.26 -4.23
N VAL A 79 -26.73 19.27 -5.03
CA VAL A 79 -28.00 19.35 -5.77
C VAL A 79 -29.18 19.50 -4.81
N VAL A 80 -29.22 18.72 -3.72
CA VAL A 80 -30.28 18.82 -2.71
C VAL A 80 -30.28 20.21 -2.07
N LYS A 81 -29.11 20.76 -1.73
CA LYS A 81 -28.99 22.11 -1.17
C LYS A 81 -29.56 23.18 -2.11
N THR A 82 -29.28 23.08 -3.41
CA THR A 82 -29.88 23.97 -4.43
C THR A 82 -31.39 23.80 -4.50
N VAL A 83 -31.90 22.57 -4.49
CA VAL A 83 -33.34 22.30 -4.49
C VAL A 83 -33.99 22.90 -3.24
N VAL A 84 -33.42 22.70 -2.05
CA VAL A 84 -33.92 23.28 -0.79
C VAL A 84 -33.97 24.80 -0.88
N SER A 85 -32.92 25.45 -1.40
CA SER A 85 -32.90 26.91 -1.61
C SER A 85 -34.06 27.38 -2.49
N ASN A 86 -34.26 26.75 -3.64
CA ASN A 86 -35.33 27.11 -4.58
C ASN A 86 -36.73 26.88 -3.95
N LEU A 87 -36.92 25.80 -3.19
CA LEU A 87 -38.20 25.52 -2.53
C LEU A 87 -38.51 26.53 -1.42
N LEU A 88 -37.49 27.01 -0.71
CA LEU A 88 -37.63 28.09 0.28
C LEU A 88 -38.00 29.41 -0.39
N GLU A 89 -37.39 29.74 -1.53
CA GLU A 89 -37.73 30.93 -2.32
C GLU A 89 -39.18 30.88 -2.83
N MET A 90 -39.71 29.67 -3.07
CA MET A 90 -41.12 29.45 -3.41
C MET A 90 -42.06 29.47 -2.19
N ASN A 91 -41.57 29.85 -1.00
CA ASN A 91 -42.29 29.84 0.27
C ASN A 91 -42.90 28.47 0.64
N MET A 92 -42.26 27.37 0.24
CA MET A 92 -42.69 26.03 0.63
C MET A 92 -42.43 25.79 2.13
N PRO A 93 -43.38 25.22 2.89
CA PRO A 93 -43.16 24.89 4.29
C PRO A 93 -42.09 23.81 4.46
N ILE A 94 -41.31 23.90 5.53
CA ILE A 94 -40.17 23.03 5.79
C ILE A 94 -40.59 21.55 5.87
N GLU A 95 -41.78 21.25 6.43
CA GLU A 95 -42.28 19.88 6.52
C GLU A 95 -42.51 19.25 5.13
N GLU A 96 -42.90 20.05 4.13
CA GLU A 96 -43.07 19.57 2.75
C GLU A 96 -41.72 19.46 2.02
N ILE A 97 -40.77 20.35 2.31
CA ILE A 97 -39.40 20.27 1.76
C ILE A 97 -38.72 18.96 2.18
N ILE A 98 -38.87 18.56 3.44
CA ILE A 98 -38.36 17.28 3.97
C ILE A 98 -38.95 16.10 3.17
N LYS A 99 -40.26 16.10 2.93
CA LYS A 99 -40.92 15.04 2.14
C LYS A 99 -40.46 15.01 0.68
N VAL A 100 -40.30 16.17 0.04
CA VAL A 100 -39.92 16.28 -1.38
C VAL A 100 -38.48 15.87 -1.61
N THR A 101 -37.58 16.31 -0.73
CA THR A 101 -36.15 15.97 -0.82
C THR A 101 -35.84 14.54 -0.38
N GLY A 102 -36.69 13.97 0.48
CA GLY A 102 -36.49 12.64 1.05
C GLY A 102 -35.30 12.55 2.01
N GLU A 103 -34.79 13.70 2.46
CA GLU A 103 -33.72 13.78 3.45
C GLU A 103 -34.27 13.78 4.89
N SER A 104 -33.40 13.55 5.88
CA SER A 104 -33.80 13.68 7.28
C SER A 104 -34.01 15.14 7.67
N GLU A 105 -34.85 15.37 8.68
CA GLU A 105 -35.10 16.70 9.22
C GLU A 105 -33.78 17.39 9.62
N GLU A 106 -32.90 16.68 10.32
CA GLU A 106 -31.58 17.18 10.73
C GLU A 106 -30.74 17.70 9.56
N ILE A 107 -30.72 16.97 8.44
CA ILE A 107 -29.94 17.36 7.25
C ILE A 107 -30.54 18.61 6.62
N VAL A 108 -31.86 18.67 6.47
CA VAL A 108 -32.55 19.81 5.88
C VAL A 108 -32.38 21.05 6.75
N TYR A 109 -32.53 20.95 8.06
CA TYR A 109 -32.29 22.07 8.98
C TYR A 109 -30.84 22.57 8.90
N LYS A 110 -29.86 21.67 8.88
CA LYS A 110 -28.46 22.04 8.72
C LYS A 110 -28.21 22.78 7.40
N MET A 111 -28.77 22.30 6.29
CA MET A 111 -28.67 22.98 5.00
C MET A 111 -29.28 24.38 5.03
N ILE A 112 -30.43 24.53 5.71
CA ILE A 112 -31.09 25.83 5.87
C ILE A 112 -30.24 26.79 6.70
N GLU A 113 -29.63 26.31 7.80
CA GLU A 113 -28.71 27.12 8.60
C GLU A 113 -27.50 27.59 7.78
N GLU A 114 -26.89 26.69 7.01
CA GLU A 114 -25.77 27.02 6.11
C GLU A 114 -26.15 27.98 4.97
N LEU A 115 -27.43 28.04 4.57
CA LEU A 115 -27.92 29.00 3.56
C LEU A 115 -28.26 30.37 4.16
N ARG A 116 -28.51 30.43 5.48
CA ARG A 116 -28.88 31.65 6.21
C ARG A 116 -27.69 32.33 6.91
N GLY A 117 -26.60 31.60 7.14
CA GLY A 117 -25.32 32.13 7.63
C GLY A 117 -24.51 32.80 6.54
#